data_AF-A0A958RM45-F1
#
_entry.id   AF-A0A958RM45-F1
#
_cell.length_a   1.000
_cell.length_b   1.000
_cell.length_c   1.000
_cell.angle_alpha   90.00
_cell.angle_beta   90.00
_cell.angle_gamma   90.00
#
_symmetry.space_group_name_H-M   'P 1'
#
loop_
_entity.id
_entity.type
_entity.pdbx_description
1 polymer ?
#
loop_
_entity_poly.entity_id
_entity_poly.type
_entity_poly.pdbx_seq_one_letter_code
_entity_poly.pdbx_strand_id
1 'polypeptide(L)'
;MKTKVIYPLKGIGLAALLFSCSDVRLVPPQYEDLVSQADFVISSSICPQTDLKPAKNTKFVFMIDMSVSNIGGWDHRTGPEGQRMSYWDPSKNSDIDGLRFDYIKEFLNGCGAQQGNEFAIMGMSHTAGTIVQSGNKKSLSCNSEFGSSSSASSVVDSFKQAQREERPWYEQWTEHYLTSSDWPGSLGATSYNSALSCSENLIAEELTSDRHIGTDYYHLFMISDGTPNDGYSKGCNRLPEAERRECYLSGIEDYTSYLMQLGIAKNKTMRIHGISYGPNPSAQSEFLNTIARYGNTGKAIELSNVADFPEALCRAVASQAAVDYQADFVMAINLSTLRRNNKLVADSDMDGLSDEEETAKGFDPKVARSSAANGVLDGICARLGGPDLCRHKRDKITCDPSVVNSTGLSECDIKILGLDKVSQGPSQGLDSDGDGMPDLVEILKGTDPGFADMSEDPDGDGMATRAEILAGTDPFGKEGPLNLAETSRIHTEYAGQVEGDPDCNFGAWQMRLEHIPVAPNLEI
;
A
#
# COMPACT_ATOMS: atom_id res chain seq x y z
N MET A 1 14.79 -29.99 0.29
CA MET A 1 15.21 -28.71 -0.27
C MET A 1 14.03 -27.75 -0.27
N LYS A 2 14.18 -26.56 0.31
CA LYS A 2 13.20 -25.47 0.20
C LYS A 2 13.87 -24.23 -0.38
N THR A 3 13.15 -23.53 -1.25
CA THR A 3 13.64 -22.37 -1.99
C THR A 3 12.59 -21.27 -1.89
N LYS A 4 13.04 -20.01 -1.76
CA LYS A 4 12.17 -18.84 -1.81
C LYS A 4 12.52 -17.99 -3.02
N VAL A 5 11.51 -17.63 -3.81
CA VAL A 5 11.64 -16.72 -4.96
C VAL A 5 11.10 -15.36 -4.56
N ILE A 6 11.86 -14.32 -4.89
CA ILE A 6 11.60 -12.95 -4.44
C ILE A 6 11.62 -12.02 -5.66
N TYR A 7 10.62 -11.13 -5.70
CA TYR A 7 10.41 -10.11 -6.73
C TYR A 7 10.48 -8.70 -6.12
N PRO A 8 11.64 -8.04 -6.15
CA PRO A 8 11.71 -6.60 -5.93
C PRO A 8 11.10 -5.85 -7.11
N LEU A 9 10.25 -4.85 -6.84
CA LEU A 9 9.48 -4.15 -7.87
C LEU A 9 9.84 -2.68 -7.90
N LYS A 10 9.95 -2.11 -9.11
CA LYS A 10 10.31 -0.71 -9.32
C LYS A 10 9.06 0.16 -9.40
N GLY A 11 8.90 1.07 -8.44
CA GLY A 11 7.76 1.98 -8.35
C GLY A 11 7.28 2.10 -6.91
N ILE A 12 7.61 3.23 -6.27
CA ILE A 12 7.33 3.58 -4.86
C ILE A 12 7.29 2.38 -3.89
N GLY A 13 8.46 2.04 -3.34
CA GLY A 13 8.63 1.58 -1.95
C GLY A 13 7.86 0.35 -1.47
N LEU A 14 7.68 -0.67 -2.31
CA LEU A 14 7.20 -1.99 -1.86
C LEU A 14 7.85 -3.13 -2.64
N ALA A 15 8.59 -3.99 -1.94
CA ALA A 15 8.93 -5.32 -2.39
C ALA A 15 7.65 -6.19 -2.33
N ALA A 16 6.96 -6.41 -3.46
CA ALA A 16 5.84 -7.34 -3.44
C ALA A 16 6.36 -8.79 -3.48
N LEU A 17 6.30 -9.44 -2.32
CA LEU A 17 6.35 -10.88 -2.19
C LEU A 17 5.00 -11.45 -2.59
N LEU A 18 4.78 -11.58 -3.90
CA LEU A 18 3.61 -12.25 -4.42
C LEU A 18 3.96 -13.71 -4.69
N PHE A 19 3.59 -14.60 -3.77
CA PHE A 19 2.84 -15.83 -4.07
C PHE A 19 2.22 -16.40 -2.79
N SER A 20 0.93 -16.09 -2.59
CA SER A 20 -0.07 -17.07 -2.16
C SER A 20 -0.90 -17.42 -3.40
N CYS A 21 -0.29 -18.10 -4.37
CA CYS A 21 -1.05 -18.82 -5.39
C CYS A 21 -1.14 -20.27 -4.92
N SER A 22 -2.38 -20.70 -4.74
CA SER A 22 -2.81 -22.09 -4.56
C SER A 22 -1.91 -23.10 -5.29
N ASP A 23 -1.34 -24.02 -4.52
CA ASP A 23 -0.67 -25.25 -4.94
C ASP A 23 0.48 -25.11 -5.95
N VAL A 24 1.65 -24.65 -5.48
CA VAL A 24 2.92 -24.96 -6.14
C VAL A 24 3.13 -26.48 -6.09
N ARG A 25 2.86 -27.18 -7.19
CA ARG A 25 3.30 -28.56 -7.38
C ARG A 25 4.77 -28.54 -7.80
N LEU A 26 5.67 -28.63 -6.83
CA LEU A 26 7.04 -29.05 -7.09
C LEU A 26 6.98 -30.46 -7.66
N VAL A 27 7.36 -30.63 -8.92
CA VAL A 27 7.60 -31.96 -9.50
C VAL A 27 9.08 -32.24 -9.28
N PRO A 28 9.45 -32.98 -8.21
CA PRO A 28 10.84 -33.40 -8.06
C PRO A 28 11.17 -34.29 -9.28
N PRO A 29 12.34 -34.09 -9.91
CA PRO A 29 12.78 -35.05 -10.89
C PRO A 29 12.96 -36.42 -10.21
N GLN A 30 12.53 -37.49 -10.89
CA GLN A 30 12.79 -38.85 -10.41
C GLN A 30 14.27 -39.15 -10.60
N TYR A 31 15.09 -38.93 -9.57
CA TYR A 31 16.48 -39.36 -9.56
C TYR A 31 16.75 -40.20 -8.31
N GLU A 32 17.32 -41.39 -8.51
CA GLU A 32 17.70 -42.37 -7.49
C GLU A 32 19.10 -42.12 -6.91
N ASP A 33 19.81 -41.05 -7.31
CA ASP A 33 21.19 -40.78 -6.90
C ASP A 33 21.36 -39.41 -6.21
N LEU A 34 22.39 -39.28 -5.36
CA LEU A 34 22.83 -38.05 -4.69
C LEU A 34 23.17 -36.96 -5.72
N VAL A 35 22.17 -36.15 -6.05
CA VAL A 35 22.31 -35.02 -6.97
C VAL A 35 23.04 -33.88 -6.26
N SER A 36 24.12 -33.35 -6.83
CA SER A 36 24.83 -32.17 -6.30
C SER A 36 24.18 -30.82 -6.68
N GLN A 37 23.25 -30.83 -7.65
CA GLN A 37 22.60 -29.65 -8.23
C GLN A 37 21.18 -29.95 -8.75
N ALA A 38 20.17 -29.14 -8.40
CA ALA A 38 18.78 -29.33 -8.84
C ALA A 38 18.28 -28.22 -9.77
N ASP A 39 17.40 -28.60 -10.71
CA ASP A 39 16.71 -27.68 -11.63
C ASP A 39 15.19 -27.66 -11.36
N PHE A 40 14.58 -26.47 -11.41
CA PHE A 40 13.15 -26.26 -11.13
C PHE A 40 12.49 -25.37 -12.18
N VAL A 41 11.18 -25.57 -12.37
CA VAL A 41 10.34 -24.70 -13.18
C VAL A 41 9.15 -24.23 -12.35
N ILE A 42 8.93 -22.92 -12.33
CA ILE A 42 7.82 -22.24 -11.67
C ILE A 42 7.01 -21.54 -12.75
N SER A 43 5.68 -21.70 -12.71
CA SER A 43 4.77 -21.10 -13.68
C SER A 43 3.62 -20.37 -12.98
N SER A 44 3.25 -19.19 -13.46
CA SER A 44 2.10 -18.43 -12.98
C SER A 44 1.33 -17.81 -14.15
N SER A 45 0.00 -17.76 -14.03
CA SER A 45 -0.92 -17.16 -15.01
C SER A 45 -1.68 -16.01 -14.36
N ILE A 46 -1.76 -14.87 -15.05
CA ILE A 46 -2.59 -13.73 -14.63
C ILE A 46 -3.74 -13.61 -15.62
N CYS A 47 -4.97 -13.81 -15.14
CA CYS A 47 -6.18 -13.67 -15.95
C CYS A 47 -7.07 -12.56 -15.35
N PRO A 48 -7.05 -11.34 -15.89
CA PRO A 48 -7.96 -10.28 -15.47
C PRO A 48 -9.40 -10.68 -15.74
N GLN A 49 -10.28 -10.46 -14.77
CA GLN A 49 -11.71 -10.69 -14.98
C GLN A 49 -12.25 -9.73 -16.05
N THR A 50 -12.97 -10.28 -17.03
CA THR A 50 -13.57 -9.53 -18.14
C THR A 50 -14.77 -8.67 -17.69
N ASP A 51 -15.35 -8.99 -16.53
CA ASP A 51 -16.40 -8.19 -15.89
C ASP A 51 -15.77 -7.24 -14.87
N LEU A 52 -15.85 -5.93 -15.10
CA LEU A 52 -15.32 -4.91 -14.19
C LEU A 52 -16.13 -4.79 -12.88
N LYS A 53 -16.13 -5.82 -12.03
CA LYS A 53 -16.90 -5.87 -10.78
C LYS A 53 -15.98 -6.09 -9.57
N PRO A 54 -16.22 -5.40 -8.45
CA PRO A 54 -15.49 -5.62 -7.21
C PRO A 54 -15.83 -6.97 -6.58
N ALA A 55 -15.01 -7.38 -5.61
CA ALA A 55 -15.32 -8.52 -4.75
C ALA A 55 -16.65 -8.32 -4.00
N LYS A 56 -17.29 -9.44 -3.63
CA LYS A 56 -18.45 -9.44 -2.72
C LYS A 56 -18.01 -9.10 -1.29
N ASN A 57 -18.94 -8.64 -0.46
CA ASN A 57 -18.66 -8.19 0.91
C ASN A 57 -17.55 -7.14 0.97
N THR A 58 -17.57 -6.18 0.05
CA THR A 58 -16.65 -5.04 0.00
C THR A 58 -17.33 -3.81 0.60
N LYS A 59 -16.60 -3.08 1.46
CA LYS A 59 -17.05 -1.79 2.00
C LYS A 59 -16.42 -0.64 1.23
N PHE A 60 -17.25 0.32 0.86
CA PHE A 60 -16.83 1.52 0.13
C PHE A 60 -17.08 2.77 0.95
N VAL A 61 -16.11 3.69 0.98
CA VAL A 61 -16.27 5.00 1.59
C VAL A 61 -16.02 6.06 0.53
N PHE A 62 -16.96 6.98 0.34
CA PHE A 62 -16.83 8.10 -0.58
C PHE A 62 -16.68 9.39 0.20
N MET A 63 -15.53 10.04 0.09
CA MET A 63 -15.23 11.39 0.58
C MET A 63 -15.33 12.35 -0.61
N ILE A 64 -16.43 13.09 -0.69
CA ILE A 64 -16.79 13.89 -1.87
C ILE A 64 -16.58 15.37 -1.58
N ASP A 65 -15.78 16.06 -2.39
CA ASP A 65 -15.63 17.51 -2.25
C ASP A 65 -16.96 18.23 -2.53
N MET A 66 -17.39 19.01 -1.54
CA MET A 66 -18.56 19.86 -1.58
C MET A 66 -18.18 21.34 -1.67
N SER A 67 -16.90 21.65 -1.89
CA SER A 67 -16.37 23.00 -1.98
C SER A 67 -16.99 23.80 -3.13
N VAL A 68 -16.87 25.12 -3.01
CA VAL A 68 -17.43 26.08 -3.96
C VAL A 68 -16.77 26.03 -5.34
N SER A 69 -15.56 25.49 -5.48
CA SER A 69 -14.90 25.34 -6.79
C SER A 69 -15.70 24.47 -7.75
N ASN A 70 -16.56 23.60 -7.22
CA ASN A 70 -17.52 22.84 -8.00
C ASN A 70 -18.55 23.71 -8.73
N ILE A 71 -18.89 24.87 -8.17
CA ILE A 71 -19.89 25.79 -8.73
C ILE A 71 -19.24 26.93 -9.52
N GLY A 72 -18.03 27.35 -9.16
CA GLY A 72 -17.33 28.49 -9.75
C GLY A 72 -16.20 29.02 -8.87
N GLY A 73 -15.68 30.20 -9.19
CA GLY A 73 -14.56 30.79 -8.45
C GLY A 73 -14.72 32.27 -8.17
N TRP A 74 -14.13 32.74 -7.08
CA TRP A 74 -14.02 34.17 -6.78
C TRP A 74 -12.87 34.79 -7.57
N ASP A 75 -13.12 35.97 -8.14
CA ASP A 75 -12.10 36.80 -8.78
C ASP A 75 -12.16 38.23 -8.23
N HIS A 76 -11.09 39.00 -8.44
CA HIS A 76 -10.92 40.32 -7.88
C HIS A 76 -10.59 41.35 -8.95
N ARG A 77 -11.16 42.55 -8.81
CA ARG A 77 -10.74 43.72 -9.57
C ARG A 77 -10.61 44.93 -8.67
N THR A 78 -9.75 45.85 -9.08
CA THR A 78 -9.57 47.13 -8.39
C THR A 78 -10.74 48.04 -8.73
N GLY A 79 -11.44 48.49 -7.69
CA GLY A 79 -12.55 49.43 -7.81
C GLY A 79 -12.09 50.85 -8.17
N PRO A 80 -13.04 51.75 -8.48
CA PRO A 80 -12.75 53.13 -8.87
C PRO A 80 -11.98 53.95 -7.82
N GLU A 81 -12.05 53.56 -6.54
CA GLU A 81 -11.38 54.23 -5.41
C GLU A 81 -10.17 53.43 -4.89
N GLY A 82 -9.68 52.44 -5.65
CA GLY A 82 -8.54 51.60 -5.27
C GLY A 82 -8.85 50.45 -4.30
N GLN A 83 -10.13 50.24 -3.94
CA GLN A 83 -10.57 49.13 -3.10
C GLN A 83 -10.52 47.79 -3.87
N ARG A 84 -10.20 46.68 -3.19
CA ARG A 84 -10.32 45.33 -3.75
C ARG A 84 -11.79 44.91 -3.76
N MET A 85 -12.35 44.66 -4.94
CA MET A 85 -13.72 44.22 -5.10
C MET A 85 -13.74 42.78 -5.62
N SER A 86 -14.56 41.92 -5.02
CA SER A 86 -14.68 40.50 -5.42
C SER A 86 -15.97 40.27 -6.20
N TYR A 87 -15.90 39.47 -7.26
CA TYR A 87 -17.07 39.03 -8.05
C TYR A 87 -17.00 37.52 -8.31
N TRP A 88 -18.14 36.91 -8.59
CA TRP A 88 -18.25 35.48 -8.85
C TRP A 88 -18.10 35.17 -10.34
N ASP A 89 -17.26 34.19 -10.67
CA ASP A 89 -17.06 33.69 -12.03
C ASP A 89 -17.50 32.21 -12.12
N PRO A 90 -18.71 31.94 -12.65
CA PRO A 90 -19.19 30.57 -12.87
C PRO A 90 -18.34 29.80 -13.88
N SER A 91 -17.58 30.45 -14.76
CA SER A 91 -16.78 29.75 -15.77
C SER A 91 -15.60 28.97 -15.19
N LYS A 92 -15.21 29.27 -13.94
CA LYS A 92 -14.15 28.57 -13.20
C LYS A 92 -14.63 27.29 -12.48
N ASN A 93 -15.85 26.84 -12.76
CA ASN A 93 -16.41 25.65 -12.15
C ASN A 93 -15.74 24.36 -12.65
N SER A 94 -15.77 23.32 -11.84
CA SER A 94 -15.40 21.96 -12.25
C SER A 94 -16.61 21.06 -12.54
N ASP A 95 -17.75 21.28 -11.88
CA ASP A 95 -18.95 20.44 -11.99
C ASP A 95 -20.21 21.17 -11.51
N ILE A 96 -20.58 22.28 -12.18
CA ILE A 96 -21.67 23.16 -11.75
C ILE A 96 -23.03 22.45 -11.64
N ASP A 97 -23.29 21.45 -12.49
CA ASP A 97 -24.55 20.71 -12.54
C ASP A 97 -24.60 19.51 -11.59
N GLY A 98 -23.46 19.18 -10.96
CA GLY A 98 -23.32 18.08 -10.01
C GLY A 98 -23.38 16.72 -10.68
N LEU A 99 -22.81 16.57 -11.87
CA LEU A 99 -22.78 15.32 -12.63
C LEU A 99 -21.98 14.23 -11.88
N ARG A 100 -20.95 14.60 -11.10
CA ARG A 100 -20.20 13.62 -10.30
C ARG A 100 -21.10 12.82 -9.36
N PHE A 101 -22.16 13.43 -8.83
CA PHE A 101 -23.13 12.75 -7.97
C PHE A 101 -23.95 11.72 -8.75
N ASP A 102 -24.32 12.02 -9.99
CA ASP A 102 -25.04 11.07 -10.85
C ASP A 102 -24.17 9.86 -11.18
N TYR A 103 -22.90 10.10 -11.49
CA TYR A 103 -21.96 9.04 -11.82
C TYR A 103 -21.54 8.20 -10.62
N ILE A 104 -21.40 8.79 -9.43
CA ILE A 104 -21.26 8.03 -8.20
C ILE A 104 -22.49 7.14 -8.00
N LYS A 105 -23.72 7.64 -8.20
CA LYS A 105 -24.92 6.81 -8.14
C LYS A 105 -24.95 5.71 -9.19
N GLU A 106 -24.44 5.96 -10.39
CA GLU A 106 -24.29 4.94 -11.42
C GLU A 106 -23.37 3.81 -10.95
N PHE A 107 -22.23 4.14 -10.32
CA PHE A 107 -21.37 3.14 -9.68
C PHE A 107 -22.09 2.36 -8.58
N LEU A 108 -22.75 3.06 -7.65
CA LEU A 108 -23.45 2.47 -6.50
C LEU A 108 -24.52 1.46 -6.93
N ASN A 109 -25.20 1.72 -8.05
CA ASN A 109 -26.29 0.89 -8.57
C ASN A 109 -25.86 -0.04 -9.72
N GLY A 110 -24.65 0.13 -10.23
CA GLY A 110 -24.06 -0.63 -11.33
C GLY A 110 -23.02 -1.63 -10.84
N CYS A 111 -21.76 -1.44 -11.22
CA CYS A 111 -20.69 -2.39 -10.91
C CYS A 111 -20.47 -2.57 -9.39
N GLY A 112 -20.64 -1.51 -8.59
CA GLY A 112 -20.46 -1.56 -7.14
C GLY A 112 -21.49 -2.41 -6.40
N ALA A 113 -22.69 -2.61 -6.98
CA ALA A 113 -23.84 -3.27 -6.36
C ALA A 113 -23.72 -4.80 -6.29
N GLN A 114 -22.63 -5.33 -5.74
CA GLN A 114 -22.47 -6.76 -5.50
C GLN A 114 -23.09 -7.19 -4.17
N GLN A 115 -23.33 -8.49 -4.04
CA GLN A 115 -23.87 -9.09 -2.82
C GLN A 115 -22.98 -8.77 -1.60
N GLY A 116 -23.60 -8.22 -0.56
CA GLY A 116 -22.94 -7.88 0.71
C GLY A 116 -22.10 -6.61 0.66
N ASN A 117 -22.06 -5.89 -0.46
CA ASN A 117 -21.36 -4.62 -0.52
C ASN A 117 -22.14 -3.53 0.22
N GLU A 118 -21.41 -2.72 0.98
CA GLU A 118 -21.97 -1.60 1.74
C GLU A 118 -21.20 -0.33 1.43
N PHE A 119 -21.88 0.81 1.54
CA PHE A 119 -21.38 2.10 1.12
C PHE A 119 -21.63 3.12 2.23
N ALA A 120 -20.59 3.90 2.54
CA ALA A 120 -20.69 5.09 3.36
C ALA A 120 -20.36 6.32 2.52
N ILE A 121 -21.21 7.33 2.60
CA ILE A 121 -21.08 8.56 1.82
C ILE A 121 -20.85 9.72 2.79
N MET A 122 -19.81 10.50 2.55
CA MET A 122 -19.52 11.73 3.29
C MET A 122 -19.10 12.84 2.34
N GLY A 123 -19.66 14.02 2.56
CA GLY A 123 -19.20 15.25 1.93
C GLY A 123 -18.06 15.81 2.74
N MET A 124 -17.15 16.55 2.11
CA MET A 124 -16.15 17.34 2.80
C MET A 124 -16.28 18.81 2.39
N SER A 125 -16.13 19.68 3.38
CA SER A 125 -15.97 21.11 3.16
C SER A 125 -15.14 21.75 4.28
N HIS A 126 -15.71 22.59 5.14
CA HIS A 126 -15.06 23.05 6.38
C HIS A 126 -14.97 21.97 7.45
N THR A 127 -15.88 21.01 7.38
CA THR A 127 -15.99 19.78 8.17
C THR A 127 -16.39 18.65 7.22
N ALA A 128 -16.52 17.41 7.69
CA ALA A 128 -16.93 16.29 6.84
C ALA A 128 -18.05 15.46 7.46
N GLY A 129 -18.73 14.69 6.62
CA GLY A 129 -19.80 13.75 6.99
C GLY A 129 -21.10 14.01 6.22
N THR A 130 -22.26 13.85 6.86
CA THR A 130 -23.56 14.08 6.19
C THR A 130 -24.10 15.48 6.46
N ILE A 131 -25.03 15.95 5.61
CA ILE A 131 -25.64 17.27 5.77
C ILE A 131 -26.58 17.26 6.98
N VAL A 132 -26.32 18.16 7.91
CA VAL A 132 -27.23 18.54 8.99
C VAL A 132 -27.70 19.97 8.78
N GLN A 133 -28.97 20.23 9.07
CA GLN A 133 -29.59 21.55 8.87
C GLN A 133 -30.09 22.12 10.21
N SER A 134 -29.72 23.36 10.49
CA SER A 134 -30.22 24.14 11.62
C SER A 134 -30.75 25.48 11.13
N GLY A 135 -32.09 25.60 11.04
CA GLY A 135 -32.75 26.72 10.37
C GLY A 135 -32.38 26.78 8.88
N ASN A 136 -31.87 27.92 8.43
CA ASN A 136 -31.43 28.11 7.03
C ASN A 136 -29.96 27.76 6.79
N LYS A 137 -29.22 27.34 7.83
CA LYS A 137 -27.80 26.99 7.72
C LYS A 137 -27.64 25.48 7.58
N LYS A 138 -26.88 25.05 6.58
CA LYS A 138 -26.43 23.66 6.48
C LYS A 138 -25.02 23.56 7.06
N SER A 139 -24.60 22.35 7.41
CA SER A 139 -23.21 22.03 7.75
C SER A 139 -23.00 20.53 7.60
N LEU A 140 -21.74 20.09 7.56
CA LEU A 140 -21.40 18.67 7.56
C LEU A 140 -21.08 18.22 8.99
N SER A 141 -21.68 17.11 9.41
CA SER A 141 -21.40 16.47 10.70
C SER A 141 -20.87 15.07 10.47
N CYS A 142 -19.84 14.67 11.21
CA CYS A 142 -19.24 13.34 11.04
C CYS A 142 -20.14 12.26 11.68
N ASN A 143 -21.09 11.76 10.89
CA ASN A 143 -22.09 10.77 11.28
C ASN A 143 -22.48 9.86 10.09
N SER A 144 -21.57 9.70 9.14
CA SER A 144 -21.77 8.77 8.01
C SER A 144 -21.76 7.34 8.51
N GLU A 145 -22.61 6.50 7.94
CA GLU A 145 -22.75 5.09 8.31
C GLU A 145 -22.71 4.22 7.04
N PHE A 146 -22.31 2.96 7.19
CA PHE A 146 -22.42 1.98 6.11
C PHE A 146 -23.87 1.58 5.87
N GLY A 147 -24.26 1.50 4.60
CA GLY A 147 -25.57 0.97 4.23
C GLY A 147 -25.63 0.45 2.80
N SER A 148 -26.83 0.08 2.38
CA SER A 148 -27.12 -0.36 1.01
C SER A 148 -26.84 0.72 -0.05
N SER A 149 -26.76 0.30 -1.31
CA SER A 149 -26.68 1.22 -2.47
C SER A 149 -27.83 2.24 -2.49
N SER A 150 -29.04 1.85 -2.09
CA SER A 150 -30.22 2.71 -2.03
C SER A 150 -30.11 3.81 -0.98
N SER A 151 -29.66 3.46 0.24
CA SER A 151 -29.43 4.43 1.31
C SER A 151 -28.28 5.38 0.97
N ALA A 152 -27.18 4.86 0.41
CA ALA A 152 -26.07 5.67 -0.05
C ALA A 152 -26.47 6.63 -1.19
N SER A 153 -27.24 6.15 -2.17
CA SER A 153 -27.78 6.98 -3.26
C SER A 153 -28.63 8.13 -2.73
N SER A 154 -29.36 7.92 -1.63
CA SER A 154 -30.18 8.97 -1.00
C SER A 154 -29.33 10.07 -0.36
N VAL A 155 -28.19 9.71 0.24
CA VAL A 155 -27.21 10.68 0.76
C VAL A 155 -26.58 11.47 -0.40
N VAL A 156 -26.20 10.79 -1.49
CA VAL A 156 -25.66 11.44 -2.69
C VAL A 156 -26.66 12.44 -3.30
N ASP A 157 -27.94 12.09 -3.36
CA ASP A 157 -29.00 13.00 -3.82
C ASP A 157 -29.11 14.25 -2.94
N SER A 158 -28.96 14.09 -1.62
CA SER A 158 -28.98 15.24 -0.69
C SER A 158 -27.83 16.21 -0.94
N PHE A 159 -26.65 15.71 -1.31
CA PHE A 159 -25.49 16.52 -1.65
C PHE A 159 -25.69 17.27 -2.96
N LYS A 160 -26.18 16.59 -4.00
CA LYS A 160 -26.53 17.21 -5.28
C LYS A 160 -27.57 18.30 -5.11
N GLN A 161 -28.61 18.05 -4.31
CA GLN A 161 -29.62 19.04 -3.98
C GLN A 161 -29.02 20.24 -3.26
N ALA A 162 -28.14 20.01 -2.27
CA ALA A 162 -27.50 21.10 -1.56
C ALA A 162 -26.66 22.00 -2.47
N GLN A 163 -25.86 21.43 -3.38
CA GLN A 163 -25.12 22.21 -4.38
C GLN A 163 -26.06 23.06 -5.24
N ARG A 164 -27.17 22.48 -5.72
CA ARG A 164 -28.17 23.18 -6.55
C ARG A 164 -28.84 24.33 -5.80
N GLU A 165 -29.11 24.17 -4.51
CA GLU A 165 -29.75 25.19 -3.68
C GLU A 165 -28.79 26.32 -3.29
N GLU A 166 -27.48 26.04 -3.18
CA GLU A 166 -26.48 27.09 -2.89
C GLU A 166 -26.08 27.90 -4.13
N ARG A 167 -26.17 27.31 -5.32
CA ARG A 167 -25.78 27.95 -6.59
C ARG A 167 -26.40 29.35 -6.83
N PRO A 168 -27.72 29.58 -6.69
CA PRO A 168 -28.31 30.90 -6.91
C PRO A 168 -27.73 31.99 -6.01
N TRP A 169 -27.31 31.62 -4.80
CA TRP A 169 -26.67 32.56 -3.91
C TRP A 169 -25.36 33.07 -4.52
N TYR A 170 -24.55 32.21 -5.14
CA TYR A 170 -23.27 32.64 -5.74
C TYR A 170 -23.48 33.43 -7.02
N GLU A 171 -24.37 32.96 -7.90
CA GLU A 171 -24.60 33.56 -9.22
C GLU A 171 -25.15 35.00 -9.16
N GLN A 172 -25.75 35.41 -8.05
CA GLN A 172 -26.19 36.81 -7.87
C GLN A 172 -25.02 37.82 -7.83
N TRP A 173 -23.79 37.35 -7.59
CA TRP A 173 -22.57 38.17 -7.49
C TRP A 173 -21.72 38.18 -8.77
N THR A 174 -22.30 37.79 -9.90
CA THR A 174 -21.65 37.84 -11.22
C THR A 174 -21.43 39.27 -11.71
N GLU A 175 -22.37 40.17 -11.41
CA GLU A 175 -22.32 41.60 -11.78
C GLU A 175 -22.15 42.54 -10.58
N HIS A 176 -22.34 42.02 -9.35
CA HIS A 176 -22.31 42.77 -8.10
C HIS A 176 -21.13 42.35 -7.22
N TYR A 177 -20.62 43.28 -6.42
CA TYR A 177 -19.42 43.03 -5.61
C TYR A 177 -19.73 42.76 -4.17
N LEU A 178 -19.00 41.79 -3.61
CA LEU A 178 -19.03 41.52 -2.19
C LEU A 178 -18.19 42.52 -1.39
N THR A 179 -18.84 43.17 -0.43
CA THR A 179 -18.16 43.86 0.68
C THR A 179 -18.12 42.91 1.89
N SER A 180 -17.17 43.12 2.80
CA SER A 180 -16.66 42.11 3.77
C SER A 180 -17.66 41.55 4.81
N SER A 181 -18.97 41.82 4.71
CA SER A 181 -19.99 41.38 5.66
C SER A 181 -20.89 40.22 5.18
N ASP A 182 -20.88 39.87 3.90
CA ASP A 182 -21.83 38.90 3.32
C ASP A 182 -21.15 37.61 2.86
N TRP A 183 -20.75 36.74 3.79
CA TRP A 183 -20.20 35.42 3.41
C TRP A 183 -21.30 34.36 3.32
N PRO A 184 -21.40 33.63 2.21
CA PRO A 184 -22.31 32.50 2.08
C PRO A 184 -21.63 31.15 2.21
N GLY A 185 -22.46 30.14 2.04
CA GLY A 185 -21.99 28.81 1.73
C GLY A 185 -21.81 28.06 3.01
N SER A 186 -22.65 27.07 3.19
CA SER A 186 -22.47 26.07 4.23
C SER A 186 -21.26 25.18 3.89
N LEU A 187 -20.90 25.11 2.60
CA LEU A 187 -19.95 24.20 2.00
C LEU A 187 -18.87 24.98 1.19
N GLY A 188 -18.08 25.79 1.91
CA GLY A 188 -17.12 26.76 1.35
C GLY A 188 -15.69 26.30 1.07
N ALA A 189 -15.22 25.25 1.75
CA ALA A 189 -13.81 24.83 1.83
C ALA A 189 -13.57 23.44 1.23
N THR A 190 -12.31 23.03 1.14
CA THR A 190 -11.86 21.70 0.71
C THR A 190 -10.98 21.10 1.83
N SER A 191 -11.57 20.52 2.88
CA SER A 191 -10.81 19.98 4.02
C SER A 191 -10.60 18.47 3.92
N TYR A 192 -9.45 18.06 3.38
CA TYR A 192 -9.07 16.64 3.28
C TYR A 192 -8.92 16.02 4.66
N ASN A 193 -8.25 16.71 5.60
CA ASN A 193 -8.04 16.23 6.96
C ASN A 193 -9.35 15.94 7.68
N SER A 194 -10.37 16.79 7.48
CA SER A 194 -11.69 16.54 8.07
C SER A 194 -12.33 15.26 7.51
N ALA A 195 -12.20 15.02 6.21
CA ALA A 195 -12.77 13.83 5.57
C ALA A 195 -12.03 12.54 5.96
N LEU A 196 -10.69 12.59 6.00
CA LEU A 196 -9.84 11.48 6.42
C LEU A 196 -10.08 11.13 7.89
N SER A 197 -10.11 12.14 8.78
CA SER A 197 -10.41 11.93 10.20
C SER A 197 -11.84 11.39 10.41
N CYS A 198 -12.82 11.83 9.62
CA CYS A 198 -14.16 11.27 9.72
C CYS A 198 -14.22 9.82 9.24
N SER A 199 -13.49 9.49 8.18
CA SER A 199 -13.36 8.12 7.66
C SER A 199 -12.65 7.21 8.66
N GLU A 200 -11.63 7.72 9.34
CA GLU A 200 -10.94 7.01 10.42
C GLU A 200 -11.92 6.58 11.51
N ASN A 201 -12.72 7.51 12.05
CA ASN A 201 -13.70 7.19 13.09
C ASN A 201 -14.67 6.10 12.62
N LEU A 202 -15.21 6.25 11.41
CA LEU A 202 -16.12 5.27 10.81
C LEU A 202 -15.49 3.89 10.70
N ILE A 203 -14.25 3.80 10.19
CA ILE A 203 -13.54 2.52 9.99
C ILE A 203 -13.10 1.92 11.33
N ALA A 204 -12.64 2.73 12.28
CA ALA A 204 -12.23 2.27 13.59
C ALA A 204 -13.41 1.69 14.39
N GLU A 205 -14.55 2.38 14.41
CA GLU A 205 -15.79 1.87 15.02
C GLU A 205 -16.24 0.56 14.37
N GLU A 206 -16.16 0.49 13.05
CA GLU A 206 -16.50 -0.70 12.28
C GLU A 206 -15.62 -1.89 12.65
N LEU A 207 -14.30 -1.72 12.62
CA LEU A 207 -13.30 -2.77 12.87
C LEU A 207 -13.21 -3.20 14.34
N THR A 208 -13.76 -2.41 15.26
CA THR A 208 -13.84 -2.74 16.69
C THR A 208 -15.16 -3.36 17.08
N SER A 209 -16.21 -3.19 16.26
CA SER A 209 -17.50 -3.85 16.48
C SER A 209 -17.48 -5.29 15.94
N ASP A 210 -17.92 -6.26 16.73
CA ASP A 210 -18.10 -7.65 16.27
C ASP A 210 -19.23 -7.81 15.21
N ARG A 211 -19.80 -6.71 14.71
CA ARG A 211 -21.01 -6.70 13.87
C ARG A 211 -20.79 -7.13 12.43
N HIS A 212 -19.55 -7.22 11.93
CA HIS A 212 -19.29 -7.34 10.49
C HIS A 212 -18.17 -8.34 10.13
N ILE A 213 -18.26 -9.57 10.65
CA ILE A 213 -17.27 -10.68 10.55
C ILE A 213 -17.01 -11.19 9.09
N GLY A 214 -17.60 -10.61 8.04
CA GLY A 214 -17.52 -11.11 6.66
C GLY A 214 -16.90 -10.19 5.60
N THR A 215 -16.43 -8.99 5.98
CA THR A 215 -15.85 -8.01 5.04
C THR A 215 -14.34 -8.15 5.00
N ASP A 216 -13.74 -8.38 3.83
CA ASP A 216 -12.27 -8.50 3.68
C ASP A 216 -11.64 -7.33 2.89
N TYR A 217 -12.47 -6.54 2.20
CA TYR A 217 -12.03 -5.50 1.29
C TYR A 217 -12.65 -4.14 1.63
N TYR A 218 -11.81 -3.12 1.67
CA TYR A 218 -12.19 -1.73 1.92
C TYR A 218 -11.61 -0.84 0.81
N HIS A 219 -12.49 -0.07 0.16
CA HIS A 219 -12.11 0.92 -0.84
C HIS A 219 -12.58 2.30 -0.40
N LEU A 220 -11.65 3.21 -0.16
CA LEU A 220 -11.94 4.59 0.19
C LEU A 220 -11.63 5.48 -1.00
N PHE A 221 -12.52 6.39 -1.36
CA PHE A 221 -12.37 7.31 -2.49
C PHE A 221 -12.34 8.74 -1.99
N MET A 222 -11.19 9.40 -2.11
CA MET A 222 -11.08 10.85 -1.97
C MET A 222 -11.31 11.50 -3.33
N ILE A 223 -12.43 12.19 -3.50
CA ILE A 223 -12.87 12.77 -4.77
C ILE A 223 -12.88 14.29 -4.64
N SER A 224 -12.02 14.99 -5.37
CA SER A 224 -11.85 16.44 -5.23
C SER A 224 -11.50 17.16 -6.54
N ASP A 225 -11.93 18.41 -6.66
CA ASP A 225 -11.57 19.37 -7.72
C ASP A 225 -10.77 20.56 -7.18
N GLY A 226 -10.35 20.52 -5.92
CA GLY A 226 -9.68 21.62 -5.24
C GLY A 226 -8.42 21.18 -4.49
N THR A 227 -7.51 22.12 -4.26
CA THR A 227 -6.41 21.94 -3.30
C THR A 227 -6.92 22.10 -1.87
N PRO A 228 -6.34 21.38 -0.89
CA PRO A 228 -6.74 21.50 0.50
C PRO A 228 -6.76 22.94 1.02
N ASN A 229 -7.86 23.29 1.69
CA ASN A 229 -8.11 24.60 2.26
C ASN A 229 -9.16 24.45 3.37
N ASP A 230 -8.74 24.51 4.65
CA ASP A 230 -9.62 24.34 5.83
C ASP A 230 -10.44 25.61 6.20
N GLY A 231 -10.55 26.56 5.28
CA GLY A 231 -11.11 27.90 5.52
C GLY A 231 -10.14 28.86 6.22
N TYR A 232 -10.38 30.16 6.05
CA TYR A 232 -9.43 31.24 6.39
C TYR A 232 -8.95 31.32 7.85
N SER A 233 -9.62 30.67 8.81
CA SER A 233 -9.38 30.87 10.25
C SER A 233 -9.16 29.58 11.04
N LYS A 234 -8.90 28.43 10.39
CA LYS A 234 -8.68 27.13 11.03
C LYS A 234 -7.56 26.34 10.33
N GLY A 235 -7.05 25.31 11.01
CA GLY A 235 -6.11 24.34 10.44
C GLY A 235 -4.84 24.96 9.89
N CYS A 236 -4.34 24.37 8.80
CA CYS A 236 -3.08 24.77 8.15
C CYS A 236 -3.15 26.18 7.56
N ASN A 237 -4.33 26.72 7.24
CA ASN A 237 -4.48 28.08 6.70
C ASN A 237 -4.05 29.20 7.66
N ARG A 238 -3.93 28.92 8.95
CA ARG A 238 -3.40 29.88 9.93
C ARG A 238 -1.88 30.06 9.78
N LEU A 239 -1.20 29.10 9.18
CA LEU A 239 0.23 29.13 8.96
C LEU A 239 0.59 30.07 7.79
N PRO A 240 1.82 30.58 7.75
CA PRO A 240 2.36 31.26 6.58
C PRO A 240 2.24 30.38 5.33
N GLU A 241 2.04 31.00 4.17
CA GLU A 241 1.83 30.29 2.89
C GLU A 241 2.88 29.22 2.60
N ALA A 242 4.16 29.51 2.91
CA ALA A 242 5.28 28.59 2.74
C ALA A 242 5.19 27.30 3.58
N GLU A 243 4.47 27.31 4.70
CA GLU A 243 4.35 26.19 5.63
C GLU A 243 3.04 25.40 5.44
N ARG A 244 2.06 25.96 4.73
CA ARG A 244 0.73 25.33 4.57
C ARG A 244 0.80 24.01 3.84
N ARG A 245 1.60 23.96 2.77
CA ARG A 245 1.76 22.75 1.94
C ARG A 245 2.21 21.57 2.80
N GLU A 246 3.24 21.77 3.62
CA GLU A 246 3.80 20.71 4.46
C GLU A 246 2.81 20.27 5.54
N CYS A 247 2.11 21.21 6.17
CA CYS A 247 1.07 20.90 7.14
C CYS A 247 -0.05 20.01 6.56
N TYR A 248 -0.47 20.26 5.31
CA TYR A 248 -1.47 19.44 4.63
C TYR A 248 -0.94 18.05 4.28
N LEU A 249 0.28 17.96 3.75
CA LEU A 249 0.90 16.68 3.40
C LEU A 249 1.10 15.80 4.63
N SER A 250 1.62 16.36 5.72
CA SER A 250 1.80 15.65 6.99
C SER A 250 0.47 15.14 7.55
N GLY A 251 -0.58 15.97 7.55
CA GLY A 251 -1.90 15.51 8.00
C GLY A 251 -2.46 14.37 7.14
N ILE A 252 -2.31 14.46 5.82
CA ILE A 252 -2.72 13.39 4.89
C ILE A 252 -1.95 12.10 5.18
N GLU A 253 -0.63 12.19 5.34
CA GLU A 253 0.23 11.06 5.64
C GLU A 253 -0.19 10.38 6.95
N ASP A 254 -0.37 11.14 8.02
CA ASP A 254 -0.76 10.62 9.34
C ASP A 254 -2.09 9.85 9.27
N TYR A 255 -3.14 10.48 8.73
CA TYR A 255 -4.47 9.87 8.68
C TYR A 255 -4.52 8.66 7.73
N THR A 256 -3.89 8.78 6.55
CA THR A 256 -3.90 7.70 5.55
C THR A 256 -3.12 6.50 6.08
N SER A 257 -1.95 6.74 6.69
CA SER A 257 -1.12 5.66 7.28
C SER A 257 -1.84 4.96 8.43
N TYR A 258 -2.51 5.72 9.30
CA TYR A 258 -3.27 5.13 10.40
C TYR A 258 -4.44 4.25 9.91
N LEU A 259 -5.21 4.72 8.92
CA LEU A 259 -6.26 3.92 8.29
C LEU A 259 -5.72 2.60 7.74
N MET A 260 -4.58 2.64 7.04
CA MET A 260 -3.94 1.44 6.51
C MET A 260 -3.50 0.48 7.63
N GLN A 261 -2.94 1.00 8.71
CA GLN A 261 -2.55 0.19 9.88
C GLN A 261 -3.74 -0.47 10.56
N LEU A 262 -4.90 0.21 10.66
CA LEU A 262 -6.14 -0.39 11.17
C LEU A 262 -6.57 -1.60 10.34
N GLY A 263 -6.49 -1.50 9.01
CA GLY A 263 -6.78 -2.61 8.10
C GLY A 263 -5.83 -3.79 8.31
N ILE A 264 -4.52 -3.52 8.34
CA ILE A 264 -3.48 -4.54 8.53
C ILE A 264 -3.66 -5.26 9.88
N ALA A 265 -3.85 -4.52 10.96
CA ALA A 265 -4.03 -5.07 12.31
C ALA A 265 -5.24 -6.02 12.45
N LYS A 266 -6.21 -5.92 11.53
CA LYS A 266 -7.41 -6.77 11.47
C LYS A 266 -7.41 -7.74 10.29
N ASN A 267 -6.26 -7.89 9.61
CA ASN A 267 -6.10 -8.73 8.43
C ASN A 267 -7.10 -8.38 7.30
N LYS A 268 -7.30 -7.09 7.05
CA LYS A 268 -8.20 -6.55 6.02
C LYS A 268 -7.41 -5.87 4.91
N THR A 269 -7.89 -6.02 3.68
CA THR A 269 -7.30 -5.34 2.52
C THR A 269 -7.92 -3.95 2.39
N MET A 270 -7.11 -2.91 2.54
CA MET A 270 -7.54 -1.52 2.39
C MET A 270 -6.85 -0.85 1.20
N ARG A 271 -7.62 -0.08 0.43
CA ARG A 271 -7.14 0.74 -0.67
C ARG A 271 -7.77 2.12 -0.60
N ILE A 272 -6.96 3.16 -0.62
CA ILE A 272 -7.42 4.55 -0.59
C ILE A 272 -7.03 5.19 -1.92
N HIS A 273 -8.03 5.62 -2.67
CA HIS A 273 -7.92 6.14 -4.04
C HIS A 273 -8.08 7.65 -4.00
N GLY A 274 -7.16 8.37 -4.62
CA GLY A 274 -7.34 9.78 -4.94
C GLY A 274 -7.96 9.93 -6.33
N ILE A 275 -9.00 10.74 -6.48
CA ILE A 275 -9.59 11.10 -7.77
C ILE A 275 -9.63 12.62 -7.87
N SER A 276 -8.90 13.17 -8.85
CA SER A 276 -8.97 14.58 -9.20
C SER A 276 -9.82 14.76 -10.45
N TYR A 277 -10.65 15.80 -10.49
CA TYR A 277 -11.46 16.10 -11.67
C TYR A 277 -11.57 17.60 -11.94
N GLY A 278 -12.04 17.93 -13.15
CA GLY A 278 -12.26 19.30 -13.61
C GLY A 278 -11.30 19.71 -14.72
N PRO A 279 -11.26 21.01 -15.07
CA PRO A 279 -10.53 21.50 -16.25
C PRO A 279 -9.00 21.38 -16.14
N ASN A 280 -8.44 21.28 -14.93
CA ASN A 280 -7.01 21.06 -14.72
C ASN A 280 -6.74 20.14 -13.49
N PRO A 281 -6.96 18.82 -13.63
CA PRO A 281 -6.87 17.89 -12.51
C PRO A 281 -5.42 17.72 -12.01
N SER A 282 -4.43 17.94 -12.88
CA SER A 282 -3.01 17.82 -12.53
C SER A 282 -2.56 18.78 -11.42
N ALA A 283 -3.20 19.94 -11.26
CA ALA A 283 -2.83 20.96 -10.27
C ALA A 283 -3.08 20.53 -8.81
N GLN A 284 -3.95 19.54 -8.59
CA GLN A 284 -4.32 19.02 -7.26
C GLN A 284 -3.68 17.66 -6.98
N SER A 285 -3.05 17.10 -8.01
CA SER A 285 -2.53 15.74 -8.03
C SER A 285 -1.54 15.49 -6.91
N GLU A 286 -0.76 16.47 -6.45
CA GLU A 286 0.23 16.26 -5.38
C GLU A 286 -0.41 15.67 -4.11
N PHE A 287 -1.43 16.31 -3.54
CA PHE A 287 -2.06 15.85 -2.31
C PHE A 287 -2.82 14.54 -2.50
N LEU A 288 -3.54 14.39 -3.62
CA LEU A 288 -4.27 13.17 -3.94
C LEU A 288 -3.33 12.00 -4.31
N ASN A 289 -2.16 12.28 -4.88
CA ASN A 289 -1.09 11.32 -5.13
C ASN A 289 -0.49 10.86 -3.80
N THR A 290 -0.33 11.75 -2.82
CA THR A 290 0.07 11.36 -1.46
C THR A 290 -0.98 10.42 -0.86
N ILE A 291 -2.27 10.75 -0.94
CA ILE A 291 -3.35 9.84 -0.49
C ILE A 291 -3.26 8.49 -1.21
N ALA A 292 -3.13 8.48 -2.54
CA ALA A 292 -3.06 7.25 -3.32
C ALA A 292 -1.81 6.42 -3.00
N ARG A 293 -0.68 7.08 -2.78
CA ARG A 293 0.61 6.48 -2.42
C ARG A 293 0.52 5.75 -1.08
N TYR A 294 0.14 6.46 -0.01
CA TYR A 294 -0.01 5.85 1.31
C TYR A 294 -1.20 4.89 1.35
N GLY A 295 -2.20 5.12 0.50
CA GLY A 295 -3.39 4.29 0.31
C GLY A 295 -3.21 3.02 -0.51
N ASN A 296 -2.00 2.64 -0.90
CA ASN A 296 -1.71 1.46 -1.72
C ASN A 296 -2.46 1.41 -3.08
N THR A 297 -2.60 2.56 -3.73
CA THR A 297 -3.17 2.69 -5.08
C THR A 297 -2.25 3.40 -6.08
N GLY A 298 -1.10 3.89 -5.60
CA GLY A 298 -0.01 4.42 -6.42
C GLY A 298 -0.21 5.89 -6.74
N LYS A 299 -0.99 6.20 -7.78
CA LYS A 299 -1.26 7.58 -8.23
C LYS A 299 -2.75 7.88 -8.23
N ALA A 300 -3.08 9.16 -8.08
CA ALA A 300 -4.43 9.64 -8.23
C ALA A 300 -4.93 9.43 -9.65
N ILE A 301 -6.22 9.13 -9.77
CA ILE A 301 -6.93 9.07 -11.04
C ILE A 301 -7.29 10.51 -11.44
N GLU A 302 -6.78 10.95 -12.57
CA GLU A 302 -7.03 12.30 -13.09
C GLU A 302 -8.11 12.26 -14.19
N LEU A 303 -9.24 12.92 -13.94
CA LEU A 303 -10.39 12.95 -14.84
C LEU A 303 -10.56 14.34 -15.44
N SER A 304 -10.12 14.50 -16.69
CA SER A 304 -10.37 15.74 -17.45
C SER A 304 -11.84 15.93 -17.84
N ASN A 305 -12.61 14.84 -17.85
CA ASN A 305 -14.05 14.84 -18.12
C ASN A 305 -14.78 14.08 -17.02
N VAL A 306 -15.73 14.73 -16.36
CA VAL A 306 -16.53 14.11 -15.30
C VAL A 306 -17.38 12.93 -15.80
N ALA A 307 -17.65 12.83 -17.11
CA ALA A 307 -18.37 11.69 -17.68
C ALA A 307 -17.62 10.35 -17.55
N ASP A 308 -16.31 10.38 -17.32
CA ASP A 308 -15.47 9.18 -17.21
C ASP A 308 -15.51 8.56 -15.80
N PHE A 309 -16.18 9.20 -14.84
CA PHE A 309 -16.27 8.74 -13.45
C PHE A 309 -16.78 7.30 -13.28
N PRO A 310 -17.88 6.85 -13.93
CA PRO A 310 -18.38 5.50 -13.71
C PRO A 310 -17.36 4.44 -14.12
N GLU A 311 -16.72 4.62 -15.27
CA GLU A 311 -15.69 3.72 -15.76
C GLU A 311 -14.44 3.74 -14.85
N ALA A 312 -14.00 4.93 -14.43
CA ALA A 312 -12.86 5.10 -13.54
C ALA A 312 -13.09 4.40 -12.18
N LEU A 313 -14.25 4.61 -11.57
CA LEU A 313 -14.64 3.96 -10.31
C LEU A 313 -14.73 2.44 -10.47
N CYS A 314 -15.37 1.95 -11.54
CA CYS A 314 -15.43 0.51 -11.79
C CYS A 314 -14.03 -0.07 -12.01
N ARG A 315 -13.17 0.53 -12.86
CA ARG A 315 -11.80 0.06 -13.08
C ARG A 315 -10.97 0.01 -11.79
N ALA A 316 -11.10 1.02 -10.93
CA ALA A 316 -10.39 1.14 -9.66
C ALA A 316 -10.71 0.00 -8.66
N VAL A 317 -11.87 -0.65 -8.81
CA VAL A 317 -12.33 -1.72 -7.90
C VAL A 317 -12.47 -3.08 -8.56
N ALA A 318 -12.64 -3.11 -9.88
CA ALA A 318 -12.85 -4.29 -10.72
C ALA A 318 -11.63 -5.18 -10.82
N SER A 319 -10.48 -4.53 -10.79
CA SER A 319 -9.21 -5.18 -10.78
C SER A 319 -8.60 -4.87 -9.43
N GLN A 320 -7.91 -5.85 -8.85
CA GLN A 320 -6.65 -5.55 -8.17
C GLN A 320 -5.74 -4.87 -9.20
N ALA A 321 -6.11 -3.64 -9.65
CA ALA A 321 -5.65 -3.01 -10.86
C ALA A 321 -4.16 -3.15 -10.88
N ALA A 322 -3.71 -3.92 -11.88
CA ALA A 322 -2.33 -4.28 -12.07
C ALA A 322 -1.53 -3.00 -11.84
N VAL A 323 -0.89 -2.94 -10.69
CA VAL A 323 0.27 -2.09 -10.59
C VAL A 323 1.21 -2.74 -11.59
N ASP A 324 1.55 -2.02 -12.66
CA ASP A 324 2.59 -2.42 -13.59
C ASP A 324 3.90 -2.44 -12.81
N TYR A 325 4.08 -3.51 -12.07
CA TYR A 325 5.29 -3.80 -11.36
C TYR A 325 6.26 -4.35 -12.41
N GLN A 326 7.20 -3.51 -12.84
CA GLN A 326 8.39 -4.03 -13.46
C GLN A 326 9.26 -4.59 -12.34
N ALA A 327 9.48 -5.91 -12.35
CA ALA A 327 10.48 -6.51 -11.48
C ALA A 327 11.82 -5.84 -11.77
N ASP A 328 12.43 -5.23 -10.76
CA ASP A 328 13.75 -4.61 -10.89
C ASP A 328 14.80 -5.70 -11.11
N PHE A 329 14.67 -6.80 -10.37
CA PHE A 329 15.35 -8.06 -10.60
C PHE A 329 14.50 -9.23 -10.07
N VAL A 330 14.92 -10.46 -10.34
CA VAL A 330 14.33 -11.68 -9.77
C VAL A 330 15.44 -12.47 -9.13
N MET A 331 15.21 -12.96 -7.91
CA MET A 331 16.18 -13.80 -7.22
C MET A 331 15.53 -15.04 -6.63
N ALA A 332 16.32 -16.09 -6.50
CA ALA A 332 15.95 -17.32 -5.81
C ALA A 332 17.05 -17.67 -4.82
N ILE A 333 16.63 -17.96 -3.60
CA ILE A 333 17.54 -18.24 -2.49
C ILE A 333 17.27 -19.66 -2.03
N ASN A 334 18.32 -20.48 -2.01
CA ASN A 334 18.26 -21.75 -1.31
C ASN A 334 18.31 -21.48 0.19
N LEU A 335 17.23 -21.85 0.88
CA LEU A 335 17.10 -21.66 2.32
C LEU A 335 17.66 -22.86 3.10
N SER A 336 17.86 -23.99 2.44
CA SER A 336 18.26 -25.26 3.08
C SER A 336 19.76 -25.54 2.97
N THR A 337 20.54 -24.57 2.50
CA THR A 337 22.00 -24.68 2.35
C THR A 337 22.65 -23.33 2.46
N LEU A 338 23.79 -23.28 3.15
CA LEU A 338 24.64 -22.11 3.22
C LEU A 338 26.00 -22.43 2.60
N ARG A 339 26.69 -21.39 2.14
CA ARG A 339 28.11 -21.50 1.79
C ARG A 339 28.91 -20.87 2.92
N ARG A 340 29.90 -21.60 3.43
CA ARG A 340 30.82 -21.16 4.50
C ARG A 340 32.22 -21.61 4.13
N ASN A 341 33.16 -20.68 4.04
CA ASN A 341 34.56 -20.98 3.68
C ASN A 341 34.67 -21.83 2.39
N ASN A 342 33.91 -21.47 1.36
CA ASN A 342 33.86 -22.18 0.08
C ASN A 342 33.36 -23.66 0.17
N LYS A 343 32.61 -24.00 1.21
CA LYS A 343 31.94 -25.31 1.37
C LYS A 343 30.45 -25.12 1.53
N LEU A 344 29.68 -26.01 0.90
CA LEU A 344 28.25 -26.11 1.11
C LEU A 344 27.98 -26.85 2.42
N VAL A 345 27.19 -26.24 3.29
CA VAL A 345 26.75 -26.79 4.56
C VAL A 345 25.23 -26.78 4.62
N ALA A 346 24.65 -27.73 5.35
CA ALA A 346 23.21 -27.82 5.56
C ALA A 346 22.75 -26.77 6.59
N ASP A 347 21.58 -26.20 6.34
CA ASP A 347 20.82 -25.32 7.23
C ASP A 347 19.41 -25.90 7.20
N SER A 348 19.18 -26.90 8.05
CA SER A 348 18.03 -27.77 7.92
C SER A 348 16.73 -27.01 8.17
N ASP A 349 16.72 -26.14 9.19
CA ASP A 349 15.54 -25.42 9.64
C ASP A 349 15.38 -24.01 9.05
N MET A 350 16.37 -23.55 8.30
CA MET A 350 16.30 -22.45 7.34
C MET A 350 16.33 -21.08 7.99
N ASP A 351 17.19 -20.93 8.97
CA ASP A 351 17.22 -19.77 9.86
C ASP A 351 18.50 -18.91 9.70
N GLY A 352 19.41 -19.35 8.82
CA GLY A 352 20.66 -18.67 8.51
C GLY A 352 21.87 -19.19 9.28
N LEU A 353 21.70 -20.23 10.11
CA LEU A 353 22.78 -20.99 10.74
C LEU A 353 22.85 -22.39 10.14
N SER A 354 24.07 -22.90 9.99
CA SER A 354 24.21 -24.31 9.63
C SER A 354 23.97 -25.23 10.83
N ASP A 355 23.57 -26.48 10.55
CA ASP A 355 23.31 -27.49 11.60
C ASP A 355 24.50 -27.64 12.58
N GLU A 356 25.73 -27.49 12.06
CA GLU A 356 26.97 -27.53 12.86
C GLU A 356 27.12 -26.30 13.76
N GLU A 357 26.81 -25.10 13.24
CA GLU A 357 26.86 -23.85 14.00
C GLU A 357 25.81 -23.79 15.09
N GLU A 358 24.60 -24.29 14.82
CA GLU A 358 23.52 -24.37 15.79
C GLU A 358 23.88 -25.30 16.95
N THR A 359 24.37 -26.49 16.64
CA THR A 359 24.83 -27.46 17.65
C THR A 359 25.94 -26.84 18.51
N ALA A 360 26.87 -26.11 17.89
CA ALA A 360 27.96 -25.44 18.61
C ALA A 360 27.49 -24.27 19.49
N LYS A 361 26.43 -23.57 19.07
CA LYS A 361 25.88 -22.39 19.76
C LYS A 361 24.72 -22.72 20.73
N GLY A 362 24.28 -23.97 20.77
CA GLY A 362 23.24 -24.46 21.69
C GLY A 362 21.81 -24.25 21.18
N PHE A 363 21.64 -24.17 19.86
CA PHE A 363 20.35 -24.17 19.16
C PHE A 363 20.01 -25.60 18.67
N ASP A 364 18.75 -25.82 18.31
CA ASP A 364 18.25 -27.09 17.78
C ASP A 364 18.20 -27.02 16.25
N PRO A 365 19.04 -27.79 15.52
CA PRO A 365 19.14 -27.75 14.05
C PRO A 365 17.88 -28.03 13.24
N LYS A 366 16.74 -28.26 13.90
CA LYS A 366 15.47 -28.61 13.27
C LYS A 366 14.39 -27.56 13.54
N VAL A 367 14.69 -26.51 14.30
CA VAL A 367 13.71 -25.58 14.82
C VAL A 367 14.25 -24.14 14.71
N ALA A 368 13.88 -23.48 13.61
CA ALA A 368 14.38 -22.13 13.26
C ALA A 368 14.28 -21.07 14.35
N ARG A 369 13.39 -21.30 15.33
CA ARG A 369 13.25 -20.50 16.55
C ARG A 369 13.29 -21.45 17.73
N SER A 370 14.48 -21.90 18.11
CA SER A 370 14.67 -22.81 19.22
C SER A 370 14.01 -22.27 20.49
N SER A 371 13.64 -23.18 21.39
CA SER A 371 13.12 -22.79 22.72
C SER A 371 14.07 -21.84 23.47
N ALA A 372 15.37 -21.95 23.20
CA ALA A 372 16.40 -21.10 23.75
C ALA A 372 16.30 -19.63 23.31
N ALA A 373 15.78 -19.37 22.10
CA ALA A 373 15.64 -18.06 21.47
C ALA A 373 14.31 -17.32 21.77
N ASN A 374 13.38 -17.98 22.47
CA ASN A 374 12.14 -17.35 22.96
C ASN A 374 11.32 -16.63 21.86
N GLY A 375 11.16 -17.29 20.71
CA GLY A 375 10.38 -16.79 19.58
C GLY A 375 11.12 -15.84 18.64
N VAL A 376 12.44 -15.79 18.72
CA VAL A 376 13.34 -15.11 17.77
C VAL A 376 14.07 -16.18 16.94
N LEU A 377 14.46 -15.88 15.69
CA LEU A 377 15.29 -16.76 14.86
C LEU A 377 16.64 -17.04 15.52
N ASP A 378 17.12 -18.28 15.45
CA ASP A 378 18.40 -18.64 16.08
C ASP A 378 19.57 -17.92 15.39
N GLY A 379 19.51 -17.72 14.07
CA GLY A 379 20.45 -16.88 13.31
C GLY A 379 20.50 -15.42 13.75
N ILE A 380 19.38 -14.85 14.22
CA ILE A 380 19.38 -13.51 14.85
C ILE A 380 20.03 -13.61 16.23
N CYS A 381 19.63 -14.59 17.04
CA CYS A 381 20.19 -14.78 18.38
C CYS A 381 21.70 -15.01 18.36
N ALA A 382 22.22 -15.77 17.39
CA ALA A 382 23.64 -15.97 17.20
C ALA A 382 24.38 -14.66 16.95
N ARG A 383 23.85 -13.77 16.09
CA ARG A 383 24.40 -12.42 15.85
C ARG A 383 24.36 -11.54 17.10
N LEU A 384 23.33 -11.70 17.92
CA LEU A 384 23.22 -10.98 19.20
C LEU A 384 24.17 -11.51 20.28
N GLY A 385 24.92 -12.59 20.04
CA GLY A 385 25.87 -13.18 20.98
C GLY A 385 25.41 -14.51 21.61
N GLY A 386 24.44 -15.19 21.00
CA GLY A 386 23.95 -16.51 21.42
C GLY A 386 22.64 -16.46 22.22
N PRO A 387 22.13 -17.63 22.64
CA PRO A 387 20.77 -17.79 23.18
C PRO A 387 20.53 -16.99 24.47
N ASP A 388 21.50 -16.92 25.37
CA ASP A 388 21.34 -16.23 26.67
C ASP A 388 21.20 -14.72 26.51
N LEU A 389 22.07 -14.10 25.69
CA LEU A 389 22.02 -12.66 25.45
C LEU A 389 20.80 -12.29 24.61
N CYS A 390 20.42 -13.15 23.66
CA CYS A 390 19.19 -13.00 22.88
C CYS A 390 17.96 -12.97 23.80
N ARG A 391 17.83 -13.95 24.71
CA ARG A 391 16.72 -14.01 25.67
C ARG A 391 16.65 -12.77 26.55
N HIS A 392 17.79 -12.34 27.09
CA HIS A 392 17.84 -11.13 27.92
C HIS A 392 17.46 -9.85 27.16
N LYS A 393 17.79 -9.75 25.86
CA LYS A 393 17.31 -8.64 25.01
C LYS A 393 15.83 -8.77 24.71
N ARG A 394 15.37 -9.96 24.33
CA ARG A 394 13.96 -10.28 24.04
C ARG A 394 13.06 -9.95 25.23
N ASP A 395 13.45 -10.28 26.45
CA ASP A 395 12.65 -10.04 27.66
C ASP A 395 12.41 -8.54 27.95
N LYS A 396 13.15 -7.64 27.29
CA LYS A 396 12.96 -6.18 27.37
C LYS A 396 12.04 -5.63 26.29
N ILE A 397 11.56 -6.49 25.38
CA ILE A 397 10.78 -6.14 24.21
C ILE A 397 9.41 -6.80 24.32
N THR A 398 8.36 -6.03 24.09
CA THR A 398 7.00 -6.56 23.97
C THR A 398 6.73 -6.90 22.51
N CYS A 399 6.55 -8.19 22.21
CA CYS A 399 6.27 -8.72 20.87
C CYS A 399 5.46 -10.02 20.96
N ASP A 400 4.75 -10.36 19.89
CA ASP A 400 4.05 -11.62 19.69
C ASP A 400 4.78 -12.48 18.63
N PRO A 401 5.38 -13.62 19.01
CA PRO A 401 6.12 -14.47 18.07
C PRO A 401 5.21 -15.20 17.06
N SER A 402 3.89 -15.20 17.27
CA SER A 402 2.92 -15.81 16.34
C SER A 402 2.54 -14.89 15.17
N VAL A 403 2.81 -13.59 15.31
CA VAL A 403 2.59 -12.61 14.24
C VAL A 403 3.80 -12.63 13.32
N VAL A 404 3.64 -13.25 12.14
CA VAL A 404 4.70 -13.41 11.13
C VAL A 404 4.29 -12.70 9.84
N ASN A 405 5.20 -11.91 9.28
CA ASN A 405 4.96 -11.20 8.02
C ASN A 405 5.12 -12.13 6.79
N SER A 406 4.93 -11.59 5.58
CA SER A 406 5.06 -12.35 4.33
C SER A 406 6.50 -12.79 4.02
N THR A 407 7.53 -12.16 4.60
CA THR A 407 8.91 -12.65 4.49
C THR A 407 9.15 -13.84 5.40
N GLY A 408 8.43 -14.02 6.51
CA GLY A 408 8.69 -15.09 7.48
C GLY A 408 9.38 -14.60 8.75
N LEU A 409 9.54 -13.28 8.90
CA LEU A 409 10.00 -12.64 10.13
C LEU A 409 8.82 -12.43 11.08
N SER A 410 9.01 -12.82 12.34
CA SER A 410 8.03 -12.57 13.39
C SER A 410 8.15 -11.13 13.90
N GLU A 411 7.11 -10.64 14.58
CA GLU A 411 7.15 -9.35 15.27
C GLU A 411 8.34 -9.26 16.25
N CYS A 412 8.72 -10.38 16.87
CA CYS A 412 9.87 -10.45 17.77
C CYS A 412 11.20 -10.29 17.04
N ASP A 413 11.35 -10.88 15.84
CA ASP A 413 12.55 -10.74 15.01
C ASP A 413 12.76 -9.28 14.57
N ILE A 414 11.68 -8.62 14.16
CA ILE A 414 11.71 -7.23 13.69
C ILE A 414 12.10 -6.28 14.84
N LYS A 415 11.42 -6.41 15.99
CA LYS A 415 11.65 -5.51 17.13
C LYS A 415 13.00 -5.71 17.81
N ILE A 416 13.52 -6.92 17.87
CA ILE A 416 14.82 -7.17 18.51
C ILE A 416 15.98 -6.58 17.70
N LEU A 417 15.81 -6.48 16.38
CA LEU A 417 16.73 -5.80 15.47
C LEU A 417 16.48 -4.28 15.40
N GLY A 418 15.39 -3.77 15.98
CA GLY A 418 15.05 -2.35 15.95
C GLY A 418 14.50 -1.87 14.60
N LEU A 419 14.12 -2.81 13.72
CA LEU A 419 13.60 -2.53 12.39
C LEU A 419 12.16 -1.97 12.43
N ASP A 420 11.52 -2.00 13.60
CA ASP A 420 10.25 -1.34 13.87
C ASP A 420 10.34 0.20 13.90
N LYS A 421 11.57 0.75 13.98
CA LYS A 421 11.82 2.20 14.15
C LYS A 421 12.53 2.87 12.98
N VAL A 422 13.24 2.09 12.15
CA VAL A 422 14.09 2.62 11.07
C VAL A 422 13.25 3.10 9.88
N SER A 423 12.02 2.60 9.70
CA SER A 423 11.13 3.00 8.60
C SER A 423 9.86 3.71 9.10
N GLN A 424 9.78 5.02 8.91
CA GLN A 424 8.53 5.80 8.98
C GLN A 424 7.69 5.57 7.70
N GLY A 425 7.52 4.33 7.25
CA GLY A 425 6.85 3.99 6.00
C GLY A 425 6.39 2.52 5.88
N PRO A 426 5.68 2.15 4.80
CA PRO A 426 4.97 0.86 4.65
C PRO A 426 5.87 -0.37 4.43
N SER A 427 7.20 -0.26 4.56
CA SER A 427 8.18 -1.33 4.32
C SER A 427 8.59 -2.12 5.58
N GLN A 428 7.87 -1.96 6.70
CA GLN A 428 8.25 -2.55 8.00
C GLN A 428 8.52 -4.06 7.91
N GLY A 429 9.78 -4.47 8.15
CA GLY A 429 10.21 -5.87 8.13
C GLY A 429 10.30 -6.51 6.73
N LEU A 430 10.22 -5.69 5.67
CA LEU A 430 10.30 -6.12 4.28
C LEU A 430 11.63 -5.74 3.63
N ASP A 431 12.05 -4.47 3.75
CA ASP A 431 13.30 -3.86 3.26
C ASP A 431 13.45 -2.54 4.05
N SER A 432 14.12 -2.63 5.19
CA SER A 432 14.09 -1.64 6.25
C SER A 432 15.04 -0.47 6.00
N ASP A 433 16.12 -0.68 5.26
CA ASP A 433 17.08 0.36 4.87
C ASP A 433 16.87 0.90 3.44
N GLY A 434 16.03 0.23 2.64
CA GLY A 434 15.61 0.67 1.33
C GLY A 434 16.67 0.47 0.24
N ASP A 435 17.62 -0.44 0.43
CA ASP A 435 18.68 -0.70 -0.54
C ASP A 435 18.27 -1.69 -1.65
N GLY A 436 17.10 -2.30 -1.51
CA GLY A 436 16.49 -3.21 -2.48
C GLY A 436 16.72 -4.70 -2.19
N MET A 437 17.36 -5.05 -1.07
CA MET A 437 17.38 -6.42 -0.54
C MET A 437 16.35 -6.59 0.59
N PRO A 438 15.59 -7.70 0.65
CA PRO A 438 14.66 -7.88 1.76
C PRO A 438 15.34 -8.27 3.07
N ASP A 439 14.84 -7.74 4.20
CA ASP A 439 15.41 -7.96 5.54
C ASP A 439 15.68 -9.43 5.87
N LEU A 440 14.76 -10.34 5.51
CA LEU A 440 14.97 -11.76 5.77
C LEU A 440 16.21 -12.28 5.03
N VAL A 441 16.41 -11.87 3.79
CA VAL A 441 17.55 -12.33 2.99
C VAL A 441 18.85 -11.89 3.65
N GLU A 442 18.91 -10.64 4.05
CA GLU A 442 20.05 -10.07 4.73
C GLU A 442 20.34 -10.80 6.04
N ILE A 443 19.28 -11.04 6.82
CA ILE A 443 19.31 -11.83 8.04
C ILE A 443 19.90 -13.23 7.82
N LEU A 444 19.45 -13.95 6.80
CA LEU A 444 19.92 -15.31 6.49
C LEU A 444 21.34 -15.33 5.92
N LYS A 445 21.75 -14.26 5.23
CA LYS A 445 23.10 -14.12 4.64
C LYS A 445 24.11 -13.48 5.59
N GLY A 446 23.65 -12.95 6.71
CA GLY A 446 24.48 -12.37 7.76
C GLY A 446 24.80 -10.89 7.57
N THR A 447 24.19 -10.21 6.60
CA THR A 447 24.29 -8.75 6.40
C THR A 447 23.35 -8.00 7.37
N ASP A 448 23.42 -6.66 7.37
CA ASP A 448 22.67 -5.83 8.32
C ASP A 448 21.43 -5.19 7.68
N PRO A 449 20.20 -5.65 7.99
CA PRO A 449 18.97 -5.09 7.40
C PRO A 449 18.66 -3.64 7.82
N GLY A 450 19.45 -3.06 8.73
CA GLY A 450 19.34 -1.65 9.11
C GLY A 450 20.33 -0.74 8.38
N PHE A 451 21.15 -1.25 7.46
CA PHE A 451 22.25 -0.53 6.86
C PHE A 451 22.51 -0.94 5.40
N ALA A 452 22.29 0.01 4.49
CA ALA A 452 22.36 -0.20 3.03
C ALA A 452 23.75 -0.62 2.52
N ASP A 453 24.05 -1.93 2.59
CA ASP A 453 25.37 -2.53 2.33
C ASP A 453 25.43 -3.39 1.05
N MET A 454 24.34 -3.45 0.26
CA MET A 454 24.30 -4.28 -0.94
C MET A 454 25.33 -3.93 -2.03
N SER A 455 25.94 -2.73 -1.96
CA SER A 455 26.99 -2.28 -2.88
C SER A 455 28.41 -2.40 -2.32
N GLU A 456 28.57 -2.86 -1.08
CA GLU A 456 29.86 -3.07 -0.45
C GLU A 456 30.50 -4.38 -0.89
N ASP A 457 31.80 -4.54 -0.60
CA ASP A 457 32.60 -5.75 -0.83
C ASP A 457 33.36 -6.01 0.49
N PRO A 458 32.68 -6.60 1.48
CA PRO A 458 33.19 -6.61 2.86
C PRO A 458 34.34 -7.59 3.04
N ASP A 459 34.50 -8.57 2.15
CA ASP A 459 35.65 -9.47 2.17
C ASP A 459 36.81 -9.02 1.27
N GLY A 460 36.55 -8.16 0.27
CA GLY A 460 37.55 -7.55 -0.61
C GLY A 460 38.02 -8.48 -1.73
N ASP A 461 37.16 -9.39 -2.21
CA ASP A 461 37.46 -10.27 -3.34
C ASP A 461 37.08 -9.69 -4.72
N GLY A 462 36.42 -8.53 -4.74
CA GLY A 462 36.04 -7.78 -5.92
C GLY A 462 34.59 -7.99 -6.36
N MET A 463 33.79 -8.75 -5.61
CA MET A 463 32.35 -8.85 -5.80
C MET A 463 31.58 -8.04 -4.76
N ALA A 464 30.50 -7.41 -5.19
CA ALA A 464 29.62 -6.72 -4.25
C ALA A 464 28.69 -7.72 -3.54
N THR A 465 28.33 -7.45 -2.29
CA THR A 465 27.42 -8.24 -1.44
C THR A 465 26.19 -8.73 -2.22
N ARG A 466 25.53 -7.83 -2.99
CA ARG A 466 24.37 -8.19 -3.81
C ARG A 466 24.68 -9.25 -4.85
N ALA A 467 25.80 -9.11 -5.57
CA ALA A 467 26.18 -10.02 -6.63
C ALA A 467 26.46 -11.42 -6.06
N GLU A 468 27.04 -11.48 -4.87
CA GLU A 468 27.32 -12.71 -4.16
C GLU A 468 26.06 -13.42 -3.68
N ILE A 469 25.14 -12.69 -3.03
CA ILE A 469 23.84 -13.23 -2.61
C ILE A 469 23.06 -13.79 -3.81
N LEU A 470 23.08 -13.10 -4.96
CA LEU A 470 22.44 -13.55 -6.20
C LEU A 470 23.12 -14.79 -6.82
N ALA A 471 24.44 -14.91 -6.70
CA ALA A 471 25.19 -16.07 -7.16
C ALA A 471 25.05 -17.29 -6.22
N GLY A 472 24.60 -17.06 -4.98
CA GLY A 472 24.51 -18.05 -3.91
C GLY A 472 25.83 -18.26 -3.16
N THR A 473 26.72 -17.26 -3.16
CA THR A 473 28.02 -17.27 -2.47
C THR A 473 27.92 -16.62 -1.09
N ASP A 474 29.03 -16.56 -0.35
CA ASP A 474 29.10 -16.05 1.02
C ASP A 474 29.68 -14.63 1.05
N PRO A 475 28.90 -13.57 1.37
CA PRO A 475 29.37 -12.18 1.28
C PRO A 475 30.62 -11.83 2.09
N PHE A 476 30.95 -12.66 3.09
CA PHE A 476 32.09 -12.45 3.97
C PHE A 476 33.24 -13.43 3.72
N GLY A 477 33.15 -14.25 2.67
CA GLY A 477 34.01 -15.39 2.45
C GLY A 477 34.74 -15.34 1.11
N LYS A 478 35.95 -14.78 1.10
CA LYS A 478 36.79 -14.60 -0.10
C LYS A 478 36.73 -15.79 -1.05
N GLU A 479 36.00 -15.64 -2.14
CA GLU A 479 35.97 -16.68 -3.16
C GLU A 479 37.13 -16.46 -4.14
N GLY A 480 37.66 -17.57 -4.68
CA GLY A 480 38.54 -17.48 -5.85
C GLY A 480 37.74 -17.00 -7.07
N PRO A 481 38.32 -16.99 -8.30
CA PRO A 481 37.53 -16.74 -9.49
C PRO A 481 36.34 -17.73 -9.53
N LEU A 482 35.11 -17.20 -9.42
CA LEU A 482 33.90 -18.00 -9.34
C LEU A 482 33.83 -18.98 -10.51
N ASN A 483 33.70 -20.26 -10.18
CA ASN A 483 33.30 -21.24 -11.17
C ASN A 483 31.80 -21.04 -11.44
N LEU A 484 31.46 -20.36 -12.54
CA LEU A 484 30.07 -20.12 -12.98
C LEU A 484 29.25 -21.40 -13.24
N ALA A 485 29.87 -22.58 -13.18
CA ALA A 485 29.18 -23.87 -13.18
C ALA A 485 28.62 -24.27 -11.79
N GLU A 486 29.07 -23.61 -10.71
CA GLU A 486 28.65 -23.86 -9.33
C GLU A 486 27.66 -22.82 -8.79
N THR A 487 27.45 -21.72 -9.54
CA THR A 487 26.50 -20.66 -9.19
C THR A 487 25.10 -21.02 -9.68
N SER A 488 24.09 -20.65 -8.89
CA SER A 488 22.69 -20.79 -9.30
C SER A 488 22.41 -19.93 -10.55
N ARG A 489 21.63 -20.46 -11.50
CA ARG A 489 21.20 -19.72 -12.70
C ARG A 489 19.69 -19.56 -12.72
N ILE A 490 19.24 -18.37 -13.08
CA ILE A 490 17.82 -18.04 -13.18
C ILE A 490 17.52 -17.60 -14.61
N HIS A 491 16.58 -18.28 -15.25
CA HIS A 491 16.03 -17.90 -16.54
C HIS A 491 14.56 -17.55 -16.39
N THR A 492 14.15 -16.40 -16.91
CA THR A 492 12.74 -15.99 -16.95
C THR A 492 12.28 -15.93 -18.40
N GLU A 493 11.15 -16.57 -18.70
CA GLU A 493 10.52 -16.57 -20.01
C GLU A 493 9.06 -16.16 -19.85
N TYR A 494 8.62 -15.22 -20.67
CA TYR A 494 7.22 -14.86 -20.79
C TYR A 494 6.61 -15.62 -21.95
N ALA A 495 5.64 -16.48 -21.66
CA ALA A 495 4.77 -17.04 -22.67
C ALA A 495 3.57 -16.10 -22.84
N GLY A 496 3.20 -15.80 -24.10
CA GLY A 496 1.96 -15.08 -24.41
C GLY A 496 0.71 -15.88 -24.02
N GLN A 497 -0.37 -15.76 -24.80
CA GLN A 497 -1.64 -16.47 -24.53
C GLN A 497 -1.44 -17.91 -24.05
N VAL A 498 -2.10 -18.25 -22.94
CA VAL A 498 -2.09 -19.61 -22.40
C VAL A 498 -2.96 -20.49 -23.30
N GLU A 499 -2.39 -21.57 -23.86
CA GLU A 499 -3.18 -22.55 -24.61
C GLU A 499 -4.24 -23.19 -23.69
N GLY A 500 -5.52 -23.03 -24.04
CA GLY A 500 -6.65 -23.70 -23.39
C GLY A 500 -7.58 -22.82 -22.54
N ASP A 501 -7.28 -21.53 -22.35
CA ASP A 501 -8.16 -20.59 -21.66
C ASP A 501 -8.45 -19.35 -22.55
N PRO A 502 -9.59 -19.33 -23.28
CA PRO A 502 -9.91 -18.26 -24.24
C PRO A 502 -10.14 -16.88 -23.60
N ASP A 503 -10.24 -16.79 -22.27
CA ASP A 503 -10.45 -15.53 -21.54
C ASP A 503 -9.17 -14.97 -20.92
N CYS A 504 -8.03 -15.69 -21.00
CA CYS A 504 -6.75 -15.30 -20.40
C CYS A 504 -5.76 -14.70 -21.40
N ASN A 505 -6.01 -13.45 -21.82
CA ASN A 505 -5.20 -12.73 -22.83
C ASN A 505 -3.91 -12.09 -22.32
N PHE A 506 -3.60 -12.18 -21.02
CA PHE A 506 -2.49 -11.46 -20.39
C PHE A 506 -1.24 -12.33 -20.13
N GLY A 507 -1.27 -13.58 -20.61
CA GLY A 507 -0.12 -14.48 -20.70
C GLY A 507 0.27 -15.19 -19.41
N ALA A 508 1.31 -16.03 -19.51
CA ALA A 508 1.88 -16.77 -18.39
C ALA A 508 3.38 -16.49 -18.27
N TRP A 509 3.84 -16.34 -17.04
CA TRP A 509 5.27 -16.25 -16.75
C TRP A 509 5.79 -17.62 -16.34
N GLN A 510 6.93 -17.99 -16.92
CA GLN A 510 7.70 -19.16 -16.53
C GLN A 510 9.07 -18.72 -16.03
N MET A 511 9.47 -19.26 -14.88
CA MET A 511 10.81 -19.08 -14.32
C MET A 511 11.46 -20.44 -14.16
N ARG A 512 12.65 -20.59 -14.72
CA ARG A 512 13.48 -21.79 -14.62
C ARG A 512 14.69 -21.48 -13.74
N LEU A 513 14.87 -22.28 -12.71
CA LEU A 513 16.04 -22.27 -11.84
C LEU A 513 16.91 -23.45 -12.22
N GLU A 514 18.21 -23.22 -12.40
CA GLU A 514 19.15 -24.27 -12.78
C GLU A 514 20.37 -24.25 -11.87
N HIS A 515 20.99 -25.41 -11.71
CA HIS A 515 22.22 -25.60 -10.94
C HIS A 515 22.10 -25.18 -9.46
N ILE A 516 20.93 -25.34 -8.82
CA ILE A 516 20.80 -24.95 -7.41
C ILE A 516 21.62 -25.93 -6.54
N PRO A 517 22.63 -25.47 -5.78
CA PRO A 517 23.44 -26.34 -4.95
C PRO A 517 22.61 -26.96 -3.82
N VAL A 518 22.86 -28.23 -3.47
CA VAL A 518 22.14 -28.92 -2.39
C VAL A 518 23.11 -29.59 -1.40
N ALA A 519 22.68 -29.70 -0.14
CA ALA A 519 23.37 -30.42 0.92
C ALA A 519 22.40 -31.37 1.65
N PRO A 520 22.91 -32.45 2.28
CA PRO A 520 22.08 -33.38 3.05
C PRO A 520 21.54 -32.70 4.30
N ASN A 521 20.22 -32.52 4.39
CA ASN A 521 19.54 -31.90 5.53
C ASN A 521 18.99 -32.97 6.47
N LEU A 522 18.80 -32.60 7.74
CA LEU A 522 18.10 -33.40 8.73
C LEU A 522 16.60 -33.48 8.41
N GLU A 523 15.97 -34.61 8.73
CA GLU A 523 14.51 -34.72 8.68
C GLU A 523 13.87 -33.87 9.79
N ILE A 524 12.99 -32.95 9.39
CA ILE A 524 12.23 -32.03 10.26
C ILE A 524 10.79 -32.50 10.39
#